data_AF-A0A9P6BZG5-F1
#
_entry.id   AF-A0A9P6BZG5-F1
#
_cell.length_a   1.000
_cell.length_b   1.000
_cell.length_c   1.000
_cell.angle_alpha   90.00
_cell.angle_beta   90.00
_cell.angle_gamma   90.00
#
_symmetry.space_group_name_H-M   'P 1'
#
loop_
_entity.id
_entity.type
_entity.pdbx_description
1 polymer ?
#
loop_
_entity_poly.entity_id
_entity_poly.type
_entity_poly.pdbx_seq_one_letter_code
_entity_poly.pdbx_strand_id
1 'polypeptide(L)'
;MLSRRSSHTRWFPHALRSVIRRVFRRHPPAQLSVSITREDKPLREYGTGGYYLVNAGDILHDRYEALFLMGYGRFAVLWLAKDLQNNEPVAIKIMIAALDDPTQRGDWDESEMMKILRDRNPSSPGYQHVCHLRDDFVVEGPNGRHNCLVLDPLGVTALEIGRAFAGPIPLVILKRMIRHILYALDYLHQDCDIIHTDIKGDNILLAGAPVAIGQGPVELQESELMSSTFKLLDFGAANKMSNRFAQQIQPTALRSPEVIIGAEWDTKVDIWNFGCIIYEFLTGKPLFAPSWDNKGSGLSPTETHLAQIVGLLGSFPSSLLAQGTRTEQYFDPQGSLLKQDLRYNTTIARLLKDRYSRRKSSRMADFLLKMLVIDPAQRWSAAQLLEHPWLRE
;
A
#
# COMPACT_ATOMS: atom_id res chain seq x y z
N MET A 1 2.02 3.23 -56.73
CA MET A 1 2.73 2.47 -55.69
C MET A 1 3.21 3.43 -54.62
N LEU A 2 2.45 3.49 -53.52
CA LEU A 2 2.72 4.25 -52.30
C LEU A 2 3.09 3.25 -51.20
N SER A 3 4.11 3.52 -50.40
CA SER A 3 4.21 2.96 -49.04
C SER A 3 5.32 3.65 -48.23
N ARG A 4 4.88 4.43 -47.22
CA ARG A 4 5.67 4.98 -46.11
C ARG A 4 6.06 3.86 -45.12
N ARG A 5 7.15 4.05 -44.36
CA ARG A 5 7.14 3.88 -42.89
C ARG A 5 8.38 4.51 -42.24
N SER A 6 8.08 5.26 -41.18
CA SER A 6 8.91 6.11 -40.33
C SER A 6 9.61 5.32 -39.22
N SER A 7 10.86 5.69 -38.92
CA SER A 7 11.55 5.34 -37.68
C SER A 7 11.86 6.63 -36.89
N HIS A 8 11.18 6.83 -35.76
CA HIS A 8 11.45 7.93 -34.84
C HIS A 8 11.93 7.41 -33.48
N THR A 9 13.23 7.63 -33.26
CA THR A 9 13.88 8.20 -32.05
C THR A 9 13.71 7.54 -30.67
N ARG A 10 14.78 6.84 -30.27
CA ARG A 10 15.27 6.70 -28.89
C ARG A 10 15.76 8.06 -28.37
N TRP A 11 15.37 8.44 -27.16
CA TRP A 11 15.94 9.57 -26.41
C TRP A 11 16.29 9.10 -24.98
N PHE A 12 17.59 9.00 -24.67
CA PHE A 12 18.12 8.93 -23.32
C PHE A 12 19.36 9.85 -23.28
N PRO A 13 19.38 10.94 -22.50
CA PRO A 13 20.53 11.83 -22.48
C PRO A 13 21.72 11.20 -21.74
N HIS A 14 22.87 11.17 -22.43
CA HIS A 14 24.17 10.65 -21.96
C HIS A 14 24.79 11.39 -20.74
N ALA A 15 24.12 12.39 -20.17
CA ALA A 15 24.67 13.25 -19.12
C ALA A 15 24.53 12.70 -17.68
N LEU A 16 23.77 11.62 -17.44
CA LEU A 16 23.59 11.08 -16.08
C LEU A 16 24.68 10.07 -15.63
N ARG A 17 25.53 9.60 -16.55
CA ARG A 17 26.55 8.57 -16.23
C ARG A 17 27.81 9.13 -15.54
N SER A 18 28.09 10.43 -15.65
CA SER A 18 29.32 11.02 -15.10
C SER A 18 29.20 11.43 -13.62
N VAL A 19 27.99 11.76 -13.15
CA VAL A 19 27.72 12.15 -11.75
C VAL A 19 27.73 10.92 -10.82
N ILE A 20 27.24 9.78 -11.30
CA ILE A 20 27.16 8.53 -10.52
C ILE A 20 28.56 7.96 -10.18
N ARG A 21 29.60 8.26 -10.98
CA ARG A 21 30.94 7.69 -10.77
C ARG A 21 31.81 8.42 -9.74
N ARG A 22 31.45 9.65 -9.31
CA ARG A 22 32.31 10.44 -8.39
C ARG A 22 31.97 10.32 -6.91
N VAL A 23 30.84 9.71 -6.54
CA VAL A 23 30.42 9.59 -5.11
C VAL A 23 30.71 8.21 -4.51
N PHE A 24 30.87 7.16 -5.32
CA PHE A 24 31.09 5.81 -4.81
C PHE A 24 32.56 5.40 -4.86
N ARG A 25 33.33 5.84 -3.86
CA ARG A 25 34.60 5.20 -3.51
C ARG A 25 34.44 4.41 -2.20
N ARG A 26 34.53 3.09 -2.35
CA ARG A 26 34.74 2.03 -1.35
C ARG A 26 33.55 1.72 -0.45
N HIS A 27 32.72 0.77 -0.88
CA HIS A 27 32.28 -0.48 -0.21
C HIS A 27 31.62 -1.34 -1.32
N PRO A 28 31.73 -2.69 -1.33
CA PRO A 28 30.91 -3.48 -2.24
C PRO A 28 29.43 -3.15 -2.00
N PRO A 29 28.57 -3.10 -3.04
CA PRO A 29 27.15 -2.82 -2.84
C PRO A 29 26.60 -3.82 -1.85
N ALA A 30 25.92 -3.32 -0.81
CA ALA A 30 25.27 -4.19 0.17
C ALA A 30 24.24 -5.04 -0.59
N GLN A 31 24.43 -6.35 -0.56
CA GLN A 31 23.48 -7.31 -1.09
C GLN A 31 22.40 -7.53 -0.03
N LEU A 32 21.15 -7.28 -0.38
CA LEU A 32 20.00 -7.39 0.52
C LEU A 32 19.33 -8.74 0.26
N SER A 33 19.39 -9.63 1.24
CA SER A 33 18.67 -10.90 1.19
C SER A 33 17.27 -10.70 1.77
N VAL A 34 16.25 -10.82 0.92
CA VAL A 34 14.84 -10.63 1.29
C VAL A 34 14.18 -12.00 1.45
N SER A 35 13.89 -12.38 2.69
CA SER A 35 13.15 -13.61 2.99
C SER A 35 11.67 -13.42 2.67
N ILE A 36 11.12 -14.31 1.83
CA ILE A 36 9.70 -14.35 1.50
C ILE A 36 9.09 -15.54 2.23
N THR A 37 8.17 -15.28 3.15
CA THR A 37 7.36 -16.33 3.79
C THR A 37 6.13 -16.62 2.94
N ARG A 38 5.98 -17.87 2.48
CA ARG A 38 4.77 -18.35 1.78
C ARG A 38 4.09 -19.43 2.61
N GLU A 39 2.76 -19.44 2.59
CA GLU A 39 1.96 -20.47 3.24
C GLU A 39 1.57 -21.56 2.22
N ASP A 40 1.62 -22.83 2.63
CA ASP A 40 1.56 -24.02 1.77
C ASP A 40 0.13 -24.41 1.27
N LYS A 41 -0.76 -23.41 1.10
CA LYS A 41 -2.19 -23.48 0.68
C LYS A 41 -3.19 -23.29 1.84
N PRO A 42 -4.37 -22.70 1.55
CA PRO A 42 -5.44 -22.59 2.54
C PRO A 42 -5.95 -23.97 2.94
N LEU A 43 -5.98 -24.25 4.24
CA LEU A 43 -6.35 -25.56 4.77
C LEU A 43 -7.86 -25.87 4.77
N ARG A 44 -8.77 -24.89 4.52
CA ARG A 44 -10.20 -25.04 4.87
C ARG A 44 -11.28 -24.45 3.94
N GLU A 45 -10.99 -24.08 2.69
CA GLU A 45 -11.98 -23.30 1.89
C GLU A 45 -12.19 -23.80 0.45
N TYR A 46 -11.84 -25.04 0.11
CA TYR A 46 -12.07 -25.59 -1.25
C TYR A 46 -13.48 -26.21 -1.44
N GLY A 47 -14.48 -25.76 -0.68
CA GLY A 47 -15.89 -26.18 -0.84
C GLY A 47 -16.71 -25.21 -1.68
N THR A 48 -18.01 -25.50 -1.86
CA THR A 48 -18.96 -24.63 -2.57
C THR A 48 -18.92 -23.19 -2.06
N GLY A 49 -18.80 -22.22 -2.97
CA GLY A 49 -18.62 -20.80 -2.64
C GLY A 49 -17.18 -20.40 -2.27
N GLY A 50 -16.28 -21.37 -2.09
CA GLY A 50 -14.90 -21.17 -1.66
C GLY A 50 -13.91 -20.98 -2.82
N TYR A 51 -12.66 -21.43 -2.64
CA TYR A 51 -11.58 -21.27 -3.61
C TYR A 51 -11.73 -22.17 -4.84
N TYR A 52 -11.18 -21.71 -5.97
CA TYR A 52 -10.94 -22.54 -7.14
C TYR A 52 -9.65 -23.35 -6.95
N LEU A 53 -9.70 -24.65 -7.21
CA LEU A 53 -8.52 -25.51 -7.12
C LEU A 53 -7.67 -25.37 -8.39
N VAL A 54 -6.41 -24.95 -8.22
CA VAL A 54 -5.42 -24.85 -9.29
C VAL A 54 -4.19 -25.66 -8.92
N ASN A 55 -3.63 -26.37 -9.90
CA ASN A 55 -2.35 -27.04 -9.82
C ASN A 55 -1.33 -26.39 -10.76
N ALA A 56 -0.05 -26.53 -10.43
CA ALA A 56 1.01 -26.13 -11.34
C ALA A 56 0.91 -26.94 -12.65
N GLY A 57 0.98 -26.24 -13.79
CA GLY A 57 0.79 -26.78 -15.13
C GLY A 57 -0.64 -26.67 -15.67
N ASP A 58 -1.63 -26.31 -14.84
CA ASP A 58 -3.00 -26.09 -15.32
C ASP A 58 -3.04 -24.90 -16.29
N ILE A 59 -3.77 -25.03 -17.40
CA ILE A 59 -3.99 -23.95 -18.36
C ILE A 59 -5.36 -23.33 -18.07
N LEU A 60 -5.35 -22.07 -17.63
CA LEU A 60 -6.54 -21.28 -17.38
C LEU A 60 -6.88 -20.45 -18.62
N HIS A 61 -8.17 -20.41 -18.98
CA HIS A 61 -8.69 -19.63 -20.10
C HIS A 61 -7.92 -19.84 -21.42
N ASP A 62 -7.52 -21.09 -21.69
CA ASP A 62 -6.78 -21.52 -22.89
C ASP A 62 -5.49 -20.72 -23.18
N ARG A 63 -4.96 -19.99 -22.18
CA ARG A 63 -3.88 -19.02 -22.38
C ARG A 63 -2.89 -18.94 -21.24
N TYR A 64 -3.32 -19.15 -20.00
CA TYR A 64 -2.49 -18.88 -18.84
C TYR A 64 -2.07 -20.16 -18.13
N GLU A 65 -0.81 -20.55 -18.29
CA GLU A 65 -0.24 -21.71 -17.60
C GLU A 65 0.11 -21.33 -16.16
N ALA A 66 -0.57 -21.92 -15.18
CA ALA A 66 -0.31 -21.71 -13.76
C ALA A 66 1.06 -22.29 -13.38
N LEU A 67 1.94 -21.48 -12.79
CA LEU A 67 3.30 -21.90 -12.43
C LEU A 67 3.39 -22.27 -10.95
N PHE A 68 3.06 -21.33 -10.05
CA PHE A 68 3.04 -21.59 -8.62
C PHE A 68 2.16 -20.59 -7.87
N LEU A 69 1.67 -21.03 -6.70
CA LEU A 69 0.93 -20.20 -5.76
C LEU A 69 1.85 -19.14 -5.15
N MET A 70 1.51 -17.87 -5.32
CA MET A 70 2.21 -16.75 -4.70
C MET A 70 1.70 -16.47 -3.30
N GLY A 71 0.40 -16.64 -3.09
CA GLY A 71 -0.25 -16.44 -1.79
C GLY A 71 -1.75 -16.61 -1.89
N TYR A 72 -2.42 -16.48 -0.74
CA TYR A 72 -3.87 -16.47 -0.67
C TYR A 72 -4.31 -15.54 0.46
N GLY A 73 -5.53 -15.06 0.36
CA GLY A 73 -6.21 -14.33 1.42
C GLY A 73 -7.67 -14.73 1.42
N ARG A 74 -8.43 -14.25 2.41
CA ARG A 74 -9.84 -14.63 2.66
C ARG A 74 -10.74 -14.69 1.42
N PHE A 75 -10.45 -13.88 0.41
CA PHE A 75 -11.33 -13.67 -0.75
C PHE A 75 -10.75 -14.14 -2.08
N ALA A 76 -9.47 -14.54 -2.13
CA ALA A 76 -8.80 -14.91 -3.37
C ALA A 76 -7.52 -15.73 -3.16
N VAL A 77 -7.15 -16.49 -4.19
CA VAL A 77 -5.81 -17.05 -4.35
C VAL A 77 -5.06 -16.29 -5.43
N LEU A 78 -3.75 -16.12 -5.26
CA LEU A 78 -2.88 -15.41 -6.19
C LEU A 78 -1.85 -16.37 -6.75
N TRP A 79 -1.84 -16.53 -8.08
CA TRP A 79 -0.92 -17.42 -8.79
C TRP A 79 0.01 -16.65 -9.70
N LEU A 80 1.28 -17.05 -9.75
CA LEU A 80 2.11 -16.68 -10.90
C LEU A 80 1.74 -17.61 -12.04
N ALA A 81 1.52 -17.04 -13.22
CA ALA A 81 1.25 -17.78 -14.44
C ALA A 81 2.11 -17.25 -15.59
N LYS A 82 2.23 -18.06 -16.64
CA LYS A 82 2.81 -17.68 -17.91
C LYS A 82 1.70 -17.40 -18.92
N ASP A 83 1.67 -16.20 -19.47
CA ASP A 83 0.84 -15.87 -20.62
C ASP A 83 1.43 -16.55 -21.87
N LEU A 84 0.78 -17.59 -22.37
CA LEU A 84 1.26 -18.38 -23.52
C LEU A 84 1.18 -17.60 -24.84
N GLN A 85 0.35 -16.56 -24.91
CA GLN A 85 0.20 -15.75 -26.12
C GLN A 85 1.36 -14.75 -26.25
N ASN A 86 1.70 -14.06 -25.17
CA ASN A 86 2.75 -13.03 -25.16
C ASN A 86 4.11 -13.56 -24.66
N ASN A 87 4.14 -14.77 -24.10
CA ASN A 87 5.32 -15.38 -23.48
C ASN A 87 5.91 -14.52 -22.33
N GLU A 88 5.03 -13.95 -21.50
CA GLU A 88 5.37 -13.10 -20.36
C GLU A 88 4.80 -13.65 -19.05
N PRO A 89 5.45 -13.40 -17.90
CA PRO A 89 4.86 -13.70 -16.61
C PRO A 89 3.69 -12.75 -16.30
N VAL A 90 2.67 -13.28 -15.62
CA VAL A 90 1.52 -12.51 -15.11
C VAL A 90 1.10 -13.03 -13.74
N ALA A 91 0.48 -12.18 -12.93
CA ALA A 91 -0.16 -12.60 -11.70
C ALA A 91 -1.66 -12.82 -11.95
N ILE A 92 -2.23 -13.93 -11.49
CA ILE A 92 -3.66 -14.21 -11.61
C ILE A 92 -4.28 -14.26 -10.23
N LYS A 93 -5.14 -13.28 -9.93
CA LYS A 93 -5.96 -13.24 -8.72
C LYS A 93 -7.28 -13.92 -9.02
N ILE A 94 -7.52 -15.08 -8.41
CA ILE A 94 -8.72 -15.88 -8.60
C ILE A 94 -9.59 -15.72 -7.36
N MET A 95 -10.74 -15.09 -7.53
CA MET A 95 -11.68 -14.80 -6.43
C MET A 95 -12.42 -16.07 -6.00
N ILE A 96 -12.86 -16.13 -4.73
CA ILE A 96 -13.76 -17.20 -4.27
C ILE A 96 -15.11 -17.12 -4.98
N ALA A 97 -15.77 -18.27 -5.17
CA ALA A 97 -17.02 -18.34 -5.94
C ALA A 97 -18.19 -17.57 -5.27
N ALA A 98 -18.18 -17.45 -3.95
CA ALA A 98 -19.16 -16.69 -3.19
C ALA A 98 -19.24 -15.22 -3.63
N LEU A 99 -18.15 -14.66 -4.17
CA LEU A 99 -18.11 -13.28 -4.64
C LEU A 99 -18.66 -13.08 -6.06
N ASP A 100 -19.03 -14.16 -6.77
CA ASP A 100 -19.81 -14.04 -8.01
C ASP A 100 -21.29 -13.74 -7.73
N ASP A 101 -21.78 -14.08 -6.54
CA ASP A 101 -23.14 -13.78 -6.11
C ASP A 101 -23.29 -12.29 -5.74
N PRO A 102 -24.10 -11.50 -6.46
CA PRO A 102 -24.29 -10.08 -6.17
C PRO A 102 -24.81 -9.81 -4.76
N THR A 103 -25.55 -10.76 -4.16
CA THR A 103 -26.07 -10.60 -2.79
C THR A 103 -24.96 -10.70 -1.73
N GLN A 104 -23.89 -11.42 -2.04
CA GLN A 104 -22.73 -11.57 -1.15
C GLN A 104 -21.64 -10.53 -1.44
N ARG A 105 -21.51 -10.13 -2.71
CA ARG A 105 -20.55 -9.11 -3.15
C ARG A 105 -20.96 -7.70 -2.73
N GLY A 106 -22.27 -7.42 -2.68
CA GLY A 106 -22.80 -6.07 -2.44
C GLY A 106 -22.40 -5.10 -3.56
N ASP A 107 -22.25 -3.82 -3.21
CA ASP A 107 -21.87 -2.74 -4.15
C ASP A 107 -20.38 -2.74 -4.56
N TRP A 108 -19.59 -3.68 -4.03
CA TRP A 108 -18.14 -3.72 -4.23
C TRP A 108 -17.78 -4.48 -5.51
N ASP A 109 -16.85 -3.96 -6.33
CA ASP A 109 -16.32 -4.64 -7.52
C ASP A 109 -14.84 -4.30 -7.75
N GLU A 110 -13.91 -5.17 -7.35
CA GLU A 110 -12.50 -4.95 -7.64
C GLU A 110 -12.19 -4.89 -9.14
N SER A 111 -12.89 -5.69 -9.97
CA SER A 111 -12.67 -5.69 -11.42
C SER A 111 -13.04 -4.34 -12.06
N GLU A 112 -14.10 -3.70 -11.56
CA GLU A 112 -14.52 -2.38 -12.00
C GLU A 112 -13.49 -1.32 -11.60
N MET A 113 -13.02 -1.36 -10.34
CA MET A 113 -11.97 -0.44 -9.87
C MET A 113 -10.72 -0.55 -10.73
N MET A 114 -10.30 -1.78 -11.01
CA MET A 114 -9.12 -2.05 -11.84
C MET A 114 -9.29 -1.58 -13.29
N LYS A 115 -10.50 -1.67 -13.86
CA LYS A 115 -10.83 -1.12 -15.19
C LYS A 115 -10.77 0.42 -15.19
N ILE A 116 -11.31 1.07 -14.16
CA ILE A 116 -11.20 2.54 -13.99
C ILE A 116 -9.72 2.95 -13.94
N LEU A 117 -8.93 2.30 -13.10
CA LEU A 117 -7.49 2.59 -12.97
C LEU A 117 -6.73 2.40 -14.28
N ARG A 118 -7.12 1.43 -15.12
CA ARG A 118 -6.51 1.18 -16.43
C ARG A 118 -6.87 2.29 -17.43
N ASP A 119 -8.13 2.72 -17.48
CA ASP A 119 -8.65 3.48 -18.62
C ASP A 119 -8.72 5.00 -18.39
N ARG A 120 -8.73 5.45 -17.13
CA ARG A 120 -9.09 6.84 -16.77
C ARG A 120 -8.11 7.90 -17.28
N ASN A 121 -6.84 7.83 -16.91
CA ASN A 121 -5.81 8.75 -17.41
C ASN A 121 -4.42 8.08 -17.47
N PRO A 122 -4.14 7.28 -18.52
CA PRO A 122 -2.85 6.62 -18.71
C PRO A 122 -1.65 7.58 -18.86
N SER A 123 -1.89 8.87 -19.10
CA SER A 123 -0.85 9.89 -19.24
C SER A 123 -0.44 10.50 -17.89
N SER A 124 -1.19 10.22 -16.81
CA SER A 124 -0.86 10.71 -15.47
C SER A 124 0.49 10.13 -15.01
N PRO A 125 1.38 10.93 -14.38
CA PRO A 125 2.63 10.42 -13.83
C PRO A 125 2.44 9.27 -12.84
N GLY A 126 1.30 9.25 -12.14
CA GLY A 126 0.92 8.21 -11.19
C GLY A 126 0.44 6.91 -11.79
N TYR A 127 0.06 6.89 -13.07
CA TYR A 127 -0.46 5.68 -13.72
C TYR A 127 0.51 4.50 -13.66
N GLN A 128 1.81 4.74 -13.84
CA GLN A 128 2.84 3.69 -13.77
C GLN A 128 3.07 3.14 -12.36
N HIS A 129 2.54 3.82 -11.34
CA HIS A 129 2.73 3.50 -9.92
C HIS A 129 1.52 2.78 -9.30
N VAL A 130 0.55 2.37 -10.13
CA VAL A 130 -0.52 1.45 -9.73
C VAL A 130 -0.36 0.10 -10.46
N CYS A 131 -0.89 -0.95 -9.86
CA CYS A 131 -1.04 -2.25 -10.51
C CYS A 131 -2.00 -2.17 -11.70
N HIS A 132 -1.64 -2.79 -12.82
CA HIS A 132 -2.47 -2.77 -14.02
C HIS A 132 -3.23 -4.08 -14.23
N LEU A 133 -4.49 -3.95 -14.63
CA LEU A 133 -5.29 -5.03 -15.17
C LEU A 133 -4.92 -5.26 -16.63
N ARG A 134 -4.42 -6.46 -16.92
CA ARG A 134 -4.02 -6.90 -18.26
C ARG A 134 -5.13 -7.63 -18.98
N ASP A 135 -5.89 -8.43 -18.23
CA ASP A 135 -7.02 -9.21 -18.72
C ASP A 135 -7.96 -9.55 -17.55
N ASP A 136 -9.21 -9.88 -17.85
CA ASP A 136 -10.18 -10.40 -16.88
C ASP A 136 -11.06 -11.47 -17.52
N PHE A 137 -11.25 -12.59 -16.82
CA PHE A 137 -12.05 -13.71 -17.29
C PHE A 137 -12.75 -14.44 -16.13
N VAL A 138 -13.63 -15.38 -16.47
CA VAL A 138 -14.32 -16.23 -15.50
C VAL A 138 -13.95 -17.68 -15.76
N VAL A 139 -13.66 -18.42 -14.68
CA VAL A 139 -13.53 -19.88 -14.73
C VAL A 139 -14.68 -20.54 -13.99
N GLU A 140 -15.22 -21.60 -14.57
CA GLU A 140 -16.24 -22.42 -13.92
C GLU A 140 -15.57 -23.63 -13.28
N GLY A 141 -15.85 -23.83 -11.99
CA GLY A 141 -15.33 -24.95 -11.22
C GLY A 141 -16.41 -25.64 -10.40
N PRO A 142 -16.06 -26.74 -9.71
CA PRO A 142 -17.00 -27.47 -8.86
C PRO A 142 -17.55 -26.62 -7.69
N ASN A 143 -16.86 -25.52 -7.35
CA ASN A 143 -17.23 -24.63 -6.25
C ASN A 143 -18.08 -23.43 -6.70
N GLY A 144 -18.28 -23.25 -8.00
CA GLY A 144 -19.03 -22.15 -8.60
C GLY A 144 -18.24 -21.43 -9.70
N ARG A 145 -18.67 -20.22 -10.04
CA ARG A 145 -18.00 -19.34 -11.00
C ARG A 145 -17.01 -18.45 -10.27
N HIS A 146 -15.81 -18.31 -10.82
CA HIS A 146 -14.74 -17.55 -10.18
C HIS A 146 -14.25 -16.45 -11.12
N ASN A 147 -14.37 -15.21 -10.66
CA ASN A 147 -13.81 -14.05 -11.37
C ASN A 147 -12.28 -14.07 -11.24
N CYS A 148 -11.58 -13.90 -12.35
CA CYS A 148 -10.13 -13.90 -12.42
C CYS A 148 -9.63 -12.56 -12.96
N LEU A 149 -8.68 -11.95 -12.25
CA LEU A 149 -7.99 -10.73 -12.67
C LEU A 149 -6.55 -11.09 -13.03
N VAL A 150 -6.13 -10.77 -14.26
CA VAL A 150 -4.76 -10.91 -14.72
C VAL A 150 -4.05 -9.57 -14.53
N LEU A 151 -3.02 -9.58 -13.69
CA LEU A 151 -2.34 -8.41 -13.14
C LEU A 151 -0.85 -8.41 -13.49
N ASP A 152 -0.20 -7.28 -13.24
CA ASP A 152 1.25 -7.19 -13.28
C ASP A 152 1.93 -8.24 -12.36
N PRO A 153 2.99 -8.91 -12.82
CA PRO A 153 3.78 -9.83 -12.01
C PRO A 153 4.70 -9.02 -11.08
N LEU A 154 4.25 -8.74 -9.86
CA LEU A 154 4.96 -7.88 -8.91
C LEU A 154 5.76 -8.71 -7.91
N GLY A 155 6.93 -8.18 -7.53
CA GLY A 155 7.93 -8.88 -6.73
C GLY A 155 7.77 -8.62 -5.23
N VAL A 156 8.89 -8.32 -4.57
CA VAL A 156 8.93 -8.08 -3.12
C VAL A 156 8.07 -6.90 -2.68
N THR A 157 7.47 -7.04 -1.49
CA THR A 157 6.72 -5.97 -0.83
C THR A 157 7.65 -4.98 -0.13
N ALA A 158 7.17 -3.76 0.11
CA ALA A 158 7.89 -2.75 0.88
C ALA A 158 8.07 -3.20 2.34
N LEU A 159 7.14 -3.99 2.88
CA LEU A 159 7.28 -4.58 4.21
C LEU A 159 8.44 -5.57 4.27
N GLU A 160 8.56 -6.47 3.30
CA GLU A 160 9.67 -7.42 3.21
C GLU A 160 11.01 -6.69 3.02
N ILE A 161 11.05 -5.66 2.15
CA ILE A 161 12.23 -4.81 1.99
C ILE A 161 12.59 -4.16 3.34
N GLY A 162 11.61 -3.59 4.06
CA GLY A 162 11.83 -2.97 5.36
C GLY A 162 12.39 -3.95 6.41
N ARG A 163 11.90 -5.20 6.42
CA ARG A 163 12.39 -6.26 7.32
C ARG A 163 13.77 -6.79 6.95
N ALA A 164 14.15 -6.73 5.68
CA ALA A 164 15.45 -7.18 5.22
C ALA A 164 16.60 -6.24 5.66
N PHE A 165 16.30 -4.97 5.92
CA PHE A 165 17.27 -4.08 6.55
C PHE A 165 17.34 -4.36 8.06
N ALA A 166 18.55 -4.49 8.61
CA ALA A 166 18.79 -4.63 10.06
C ALA A 166 18.43 -3.35 10.87
N GLY A 167 17.75 -2.40 10.25
CA GLY A 167 17.40 -1.08 10.75
C GLY A 167 16.53 -0.35 9.73
N PRO A 168 16.42 0.98 9.80
CA PRO A 168 15.62 1.76 8.86
C PRO A 168 16.03 1.56 7.39
N ILE A 169 15.07 1.68 6.48
CA ILE A 169 15.36 1.72 5.04
C ILE A 169 16.26 2.93 4.74
N PRO A 170 17.33 2.79 3.95
CA PRO A 170 18.15 3.93 3.52
C PRO A 170 17.30 5.04 2.91
N LEU A 171 17.50 6.28 3.36
CA LEU A 171 16.63 7.42 3.01
C LEU A 171 16.48 7.65 1.51
N VAL A 172 17.50 7.34 0.71
CA VAL A 172 17.47 7.52 -0.74
C VAL A 172 16.44 6.57 -1.37
N ILE A 173 16.40 5.32 -0.91
CA ILE A 173 15.43 4.30 -1.34
C ILE A 173 14.04 4.68 -0.83
N LEU A 174 13.93 5.04 0.46
CA LEU A 174 12.66 5.42 1.06
C LEU A 174 12.05 6.65 0.38
N LYS A 175 12.81 7.71 0.12
CA LYS A 175 12.31 8.89 -0.62
C LYS A 175 11.89 8.56 -2.05
N ARG A 176 12.54 7.58 -2.72
CA ARG A 176 12.10 7.09 -4.03
C ARG A 176 10.74 6.41 -3.93
N MET A 177 10.58 5.49 -2.98
CA MET A 177 9.30 4.84 -2.70
C MET A 177 8.21 5.87 -2.39
N ILE A 178 8.50 6.84 -1.52
CA ILE A 178 7.57 7.93 -1.16
C ILE A 178 7.09 8.68 -2.40
N ARG A 179 8.00 9.10 -3.29
CA ARG A 179 7.59 9.78 -4.53
C ARG A 179 6.69 8.92 -5.40
N HIS A 180 7.04 7.66 -5.61
CA HIS A 180 6.25 6.76 -6.45
C HIS A 180 4.83 6.56 -5.90
N ILE A 181 4.72 6.33 -4.59
CA ILE A 181 3.41 6.10 -3.96
C ILE A 181 2.61 7.39 -3.86
N LEU A 182 3.24 8.56 -3.64
CA LEU A 182 2.51 9.83 -3.73
C LEU A 182 2.00 10.09 -5.14
N TYR A 183 2.77 9.78 -6.20
CA TYR A 183 2.24 9.85 -7.57
C TYR A 183 1.06 8.90 -7.77
N ALA A 184 1.15 7.66 -7.26
CA ALA A 184 0.03 6.72 -7.31
C ALA A 184 -1.22 7.31 -6.63
N LEU A 185 -1.09 7.80 -5.40
CA LEU A 185 -2.21 8.38 -4.65
C LEU A 185 -2.79 9.61 -5.34
N ASP A 186 -1.96 10.47 -5.92
CA ASP A 186 -2.45 11.61 -6.70
C ASP A 186 -3.30 11.15 -7.90
N TYR A 187 -2.86 10.11 -8.61
CA TYR A 187 -3.62 9.50 -9.69
C TYR A 187 -4.95 8.87 -9.21
N LEU A 188 -4.93 8.12 -8.11
CA LEU A 188 -6.15 7.56 -7.51
C LEU A 188 -7.15 8.68 -7.16
N HIS A 189 -6.67 9.71 -6.47
CA HIS A 189 -7.50 10.72 -5.84
C HIS A 189 -8.00 11.79 -6.83
N GLN A 190 -7.15 12.24 -7.75
CA GLN A 190 -7.47 13.33 -8.68
C GLN A 190 -8.03 12.82 -10.00
N ASP A 191 -7.43 11.77 -10.57
CA ASP A 191 -7.84 11.28 -11.89
C ASP A 191 -8.99 10.26 -11.74
N CYS A 192 -8.86 9.31 -10.82
CA CYS A 192 -9.73 8.12 -10.75
C CYS A 192 -10.93 8.24 -9.82
N ASP A 193 -10.96 9.21 -8.91
CA ASP A 193 -12.00 9.34 -7.87
C ASP A 193 -12.10 8.10 -6.95
N ILE A 194 -10.94 7.46 -6.69
CA ILE A 194 -10.82 6.22 -5.91
C ILE A 194 -10.05 6.50 -4.61
N ILE A 195 -10.53 5.92 -3.51
CA ILE A 195 -9.86 5.86 -2.21
C ILE A 195 -9.41 4.42 -1.98
N HIS A 196 -8.13 4.20 -1.67
CA HIS A 196 -7.58 2.85 -1.51
C HIS A 196 -8.07 2.16 -0.24
N THR A 197 -8.06 2.88 0.88
CA THR A 197 -8.55 2.49 2.22
C THR A 197 -7.83 1.33 2.93
N ASP A 198 -6.97 0.58 2.25
CA ASP A 198 -6.12 -0.47 2.85
C ASP A 198 -4.62 -0.30 2.52
N ILE A 199 -4.09 0.91 2.62
CA ILE A 199 -2.66 1.15 2.38
C ILE A 199 -1.85 0.59 3.56
N LYS A 200 -0.96 -0.35 3.24
CA LYS A 200 -0.01 -1.01 4.16
C LYS A 200 1.25 -1.43 3.40
N GLY A 201 2.31 -1.78 4.13
CA GLY A 201 3.60 -2.17 3.53
C GLY A 201 3.50 -3.39 2.61
N ASP A 202 2.55 -4.30 2.86
CA ASP A 202 2.27 -5.48 2.04
C ASP A 202 1.65 -5.14 0.68
N ASN A 203 0.98 -3.99 0.56
CA ASN A 203 0.27 -3.57 -0.66
C ASN A 203 1.12 -2.63 -1.54
N ILE A 204 2.39 -2.40 -1.18
CA ILE A 204 3.35 -1.66 -1.98
C ILE A 204 4.40 -2.65 -2.48
N LEU A 205 4.42 -2.96 -3.78
CA LEU A 205 5.36 -3.95 -4.34
C LEU A 205 6.28 -3.35 -5.39
N LEU A 206 7.38 -4.05 -5.63
CA LEU A 206 8.37 -3.69 -6.61
C LEU A 206 8.07 -4.31 -7.98
N ALA A 207 7.93 -3.48 -9.00
CA ALA A 207 7.87 -3.89 -10.40
C ALA A 207 9.28 -3.97 -11.01
N GLY A 208 9.52 -5.00 -11.81
CA GLY A 208 10.79 -5.20 -12.52
C GLY A 208 11.87 -5.96 -11.73
N ALA A 209 11.61 -6.30 -10.46
CA ALA A 209 12.38 -7.30 -9.76
C ALA A 209 11.98 -8.71 -10.22
N PRO A 210 12.89 -9.71 -10.16
CA PRO A 210 12.52 -11.09 -10.38
C PRO A 210 11.35 -11.46 -9.47
N VAL A 211 10.24 -11.90 -10.04
CA VAL A 211 9.19 -12.55 -9.22
C VAL A 211 9.80 -13.85 -8.75
N ALA A 212 9.98 -13.99 -7.43
CA ALA A 212 10.69 -15.12 -6.85
C ALA A 212 10.09 -16.46 -7.32
N ILE A 213 10.83 -17.16 -8.19
CA ILE A 213 10.51 -18.51 -8.65
C ILE A 213 11.14 -19.48 -7.64
N GLY A 214 10.42 -19.79 -6.56
CA GLY A 214 10.85 -20.74 -5.52
C GLY A 214 10.72 -20.22 -4.09
N GLN A 215 11.08 -21.08 -3.12
CA GLN A 215 11.03 -20.82 -1.67
C GLN A 215 12.32 -20.18 -1.11
N GLY A 216 13.20 -19.67 -1.97
CA GLY A 216 14.47 -19.06 -1.56
C GLY A 216 14.38 -17.55 -1.32
N PRO A 217 15.31 -16.97 -0.54
CA PRO A 217 15.41 -15.53 -0.41
C PRO A 217 15.67 -14.88 -1.78
N VAL A 218 15.10 -13.70 -1.99
CA VAL A 218 15.39 -12.88 -3.15
C VAL A 218 16.56 -11.98 -2.81
N GLU A 219 17.65 -12.12 -3.56
CA GLU A 219 18.81 -11.25 -3.46
C GLU A 219 18.57 -10.00 -4.30
N LEU A 220 18.50 -8.85 -3.63
CA LEU A 220 18.35 -7.54 -4.28
C LEU A 220 19.52 -6.64 -3.95
N GLN A 221 20.01 -5.93 -4.95
CA GLN A 221 20.98 -4.87 -4.77
C GLN A 221 20.28 -3.53 -4.58
N GLU A 222 20.91 -2.61 -3.85
CA GLU A 222 20.42 -1.23 -3.74
C GLU A 222 20.19 -0.58 -5.12
N SER A 223 21.03 -0.92 -6.12
CA SER A 223 20.89 -0.42 -7.48
C SER A 223 19.61 -0.92 -8.18
N GLU A 224 19.15 -2.12 -7.86
CA GLU A 224 17.89 -2.68 -8.36
C GLU A 224 16.70 -1.98 -7.71
N LEU A 225 16.74 -1.74 -6.39
CA LEU A 225 15.72 -0.94 -5.70
C LEU A 225 15.62 0.49 -6.26
N MET A 226 16.77 1.08 -6.62
CA MET A 226 16.85 2.42 -7.19
C MET A 226 16.44 2.52 -8.66
N SER A 227 16.48 1.41 -9.41
CA SER A 227 16.06 1.38 -10.82
C SER A 227 14.64 0.84 -11.01
N SER A 228 14.13 0.09 -10.03
CA SER A 228 12.79 -0.49 -10.04
C SER A 228 11.69 0.51 -9.70
N THR A 229 10.44 0.13 -9.98
CA THR A 229 9.26 0.96 -9.75
C THR A 229 8.40 0.39 -8.64
N PHE A 230 8.28 1.12 -7.53
CA PHE A 230 7.24 0.84 -6.53
C PHE A 230 5.85 1.12 -7.10
N LYS A 231 4.94 0.17 -6.89
CA LYS A 231 3.53 0.21 -7.29
C LYS A 231 2.61 -0.08 -6.10
N LEU A 232 1.44 0.53 -6.10
CA LEU A 232 0.33 0.22 -5.18
C LEU A 232 -0.58 -0.87 -5.77
N LEU A 233 -0.99 -1.82 -4.94
CA LEU A 233 -1.78 -3.01 -5.29
C LEU A 233 -2.94 -3.20 -4.32
N ASP A 234 -3.81 -4.14 -4.69
CA ASP A 234 -4.90 -4.67 -3.87
C ASP A 234 -6.01 -3.65 -3.61
N PHE A 235 -6.78 -3.42 -4.66
CA PHE A 235 -7.93 -2.52 -4.65
C PHE A 235 -9.20 -3.22 -4.15
N GLY A 236 -9.05 -4.40 -3.53
CA GLY A 236 -10.16 -5.19 -3.02
C GLY A 236 -10.86 -4.58 -1.80
N ALA A 237 -10.32 -3.51 -1.21
CA ALA A 237 -11.01 -2.71 -0.20
C ALA A 237 -11.36 -1.30 -0.72
N ALA A 238 -11.00 -0.96 -1.95
CA ALA A 238 -11.12 0.40 -2.45
C ALA A 238 -12.58 0.86 -2.58
N ASN A 239 -12.77 2.16 -2.41
CA ASN A 239 -14.08 2.81 -2.50
C ASN A 239 -14.01 3.93 -3.54
N LYS A 240 -15.13 4.19 -4.22
CA LYS A 240 -15.29 5.42 -5.01
C LYS A 240 -15.65 6.56 -4.07
N MET A 241 -15.17 7.77 -4.32
CA MET A 241 -15.58 8.94 -3.52
C MET A 241 -17.09 9.16 -3.57
N SER A 242 -17.69 8.95 -4.75
CA SER A 242 -19.14 9.04 -4.97
C SER A 242 -19.96 7.96 -4.26
N ASN A 243 -19.35 6.82 -3.90
CA ASN A 243 -20.02 5.73 -3.18
C ASN A 243 -19.08 5.05 -2.18
N ARG A 244 -19.11 5.54 -0.92
CA ARG A 244 -18.34 5.05 0.22
C ARG A 244 -19.15 4.02 1.00
N PHE A 245 -19.17 2.77 0.54
CA PHE A 245 -19.99 1.70 1.15
C PHE A 245 -19.36 1.13 2.44
N ALA A 246 -18.03 1.17 2.57
CA ALA A 246 -17.34 0.55 3.69
C ALA A 246 -17.36 1.46 4.93
N GLN A 247 -18.00 1.02 6.02
CA GLN A 247 -18.02 1.78 7.27
C GLN A 247 -16.73 1.64 8.09
N GLN A 248 -16.11 0.45 8.04
CA GLN A 248 -14.87 0.16 8.74
C GLN A 248 -13.77 -0.13 7.73
N ILE A 249 -12.87 0.85 7.60
CA ILE A 249 -11.72 0.77 6.71
C ILE A 249 -10.40 0.79 7.49
N GLN A 250 -9.30 0.55 6.78
CA GLN A 250 -7.92 0.60 7.24
C GLN A 250 -7.53 -0.48 8.28
N PRO A 251 -6.27 -0.97 8.24
CA PRO A 251 -5.73 -1.79 9.32
C PRO A 251 -5.76 -1.03 10.65
N THR A 252 -6.01 -1.73 11.76
CA THR A 252 -6.26 -1.10 13.06
C THR A 252 -5.16 -0.14 13.52
N ALA A 253 -3.88 -0.48 13.32
CA ALA A 253 -2.74 0.36 13.70
C ALA A 253 -2.47 1.55 12.75
N LEU A 254 -3.06 1.53 11.55
CA LEU A 254 -2.92 2.59 10.56
C LEU A 254 -4.18 3.44 10.46
N ARG A 255 -5.26 3.07 11.17
CA ARG A 255 -6.57 3.74 11.05
C ARG A 255 -6.51 5.21 11.45
N SER A 256 -7.11 6.04 10.62
CA SER A 256 -7.16 7.50 10.78
C SER A 256 -8.12 7.95 11.88
N PRO A 257 -7.90 9.13 12.49
CA PRO A 257 -8.71 9.61 13.61
C PRO A 257 -10.19 9.77 13.25
N GLU A 258 -10.49 10.31 12.06
CA GLU A 258 -11.85 10.47 11.54
C GLU A 258 -12.58 9.11 11.42
N VAL A 259 -11.88 8.07 10.97
CA VAL A 259 -12.44 6.70 10.88
C VAL A 259 -12.57 6.06 12.26
N ILE A 260 -11.76 6.41 13.26
CA ILE A 260 -11.90 5.87 14.61
C ILE A 260 -13.16 6.44 15.30
N ILE A 261 -13.37 7.75 15.21
CA ILE A 261 -14.52 8.42 15.84
C ILE A 261 -15.80 8.33 14.99
N GLY A 262 -15.71 7.81 13.76
CA GLY A 262 -16.84 7.69 12.85
C GLY A 262 -17.36 9.03 12.34
N ALA A 263 -16.45 9.95 12.05
CA ALA A 263 -16.72 11.14 11.26
C ALA A 263 -16.65 10.78 9.76
N GLU A 264 -17.06 11.71 8.91
CA GLU A 264 -16.88 11.55 7.47
C GLU A 264 -15.40 11.47 7.09
N TRP A 265 -15.10 10.67 6.06
CA TRP A 265 -13.73 10.39 5.65
C TRP A 265 -13.61 10.39 4.13
N ASP A 266 -12.51 10.91 3.59
CA ASP A 266 -12.28 11.03 2.15
C ASP A 266 -10.91 10.44 1.76
N THR A 267 -10.34 10.87 0.64
CA THR A 267 -8.99 10.48 0.19
C THR A 267 -7.88 10.70 1.22
N LYS A 268 -8.08 11.56 2.23
CA LYS A 268 -7.07 11.88 3.26
C LYS A 268 -6.78 10.71 4.19
N VAL A 269 -7.65 9.70 4.25
CA VAL A 269 -7.39 8.48 5.03
C VAL A 269 -6.17 7.72 4.49
N ASP A 270 -5.99 7.71 3.16
CA ASP A 270 -4.84 7.09 2.51
C ASP A 270 -3.54 7.83 2.84
N ILE A 271 -3.60 9.16 2.89
CA ILE A 271 -2.45 9.99 3.28
C ILE A 271 -2.04 9.71 4.72
N TRP A 272 -3.01 9.53 5.63
CA TRP A 272 -2.72 9.16 7.01
C TRP A 272 -2.04 7.78 7.10
N ASN A 273 -2.59 6.76 6.43
CA ASN A 273 -1.98 5.43 6.39
C ASN A 273 -0.53 5.51 5.91
N PHE A 274 -0.29 6.26 4.84
CA PHE A 274 1.04 6.36 4.27
C PHE A 274 2.01 7.10 5.19
N GLY A 275 1.55 8.12 5.94
CA GLY A 275 2.34 8.78 6.98
C GLY A 275 2.81 7.81 8.07
N CYS A 276 1.91 6.93 8.54
CA CYS A 276 2.24 5.88 9.50
C CYS A 276 3.31 4.90 8.97
N ILE A 277 3.16 4.45 7.71
CA ILE A 277 4.11 3.52 7.06
C ILE A 277 5.49 4.16 6.88
N ILE A 278 5.55 5.44 6.50
CA ILE A 278 6.83 6.15 6.34
C ILE A 278 7.55 6.24 7.69
N TYR A 279 6.84 6.54 8.77
CA TYR A 279 7.41 6.50 10.10
C TYR A 279 7.95 5.11 10.46
N GLU A 280 7.19 4.06 10.13
CA GLU A 280 7.61 2.68 10.37
C GLU A 280 8.90 2.34 9.64
N PHE A 281 9.03 2.68 8.35
CA PHE A 281 10.26 2.46 7.60
C PHE A 281 11.43 3.34 8.05
N LEU A 282 11.16 4.51 8.64
CA LEU A 282 12.20 5.35 9.24
C LEU A 282 12.73 4.83 10.58
N THR A 283 11.96 4.00 11.30
CA THR A 283 12.27 3.66 12.70
C THR A 283 12.40 2.16 12.97
N GLY A 284 11.81 1.33 12.11
CA GLY A 284 11.61 -0.10 12.28
C GLY A 284 10.47 -0.46 13.24
N LYS A 285 9.61 0.50 13.60
CA LYS A 285 8.52 0.31 14.57
C LYS A 285 7.24 0.99 14.10
N PRO A 286 6.05 0.41 14.29
CA PRO A 286 4.81 1.07 13.94
C PRO A 286 4.65 2.38 14.73
N LEU A 287 4.02 3.39 14.12
CA LEU A 287 3.77 4.66 14.78
C LEU A 287 2.80 4.51 15.95
N PHE A 288 1.73 3.75 15.73
CA PHE A 288 0.72 3.44 16.72
C PHE A 288 0.68 1.93 16.97
N ALA A 289 0.49 1.56 18.22
CA ALA A 289 0.39 0.16 18.65
C ALA A 289 -0.87 0.02 19.51
N PRO A 290 -2.07 -0.11 18.90
CA PRO A 290 -3.35 -0.16 19.61
C PRO A 290 -3.44 -1.29 20.64
N SER A 291 -2.74 -2.41 20.36
CA SER A 291 -2.73 -3.58 21.24
C SER A 291 -1.72 -3.49 22.40
N TRP A 292 -0.94 -2.41 22.48
CA TRP A 292 0.14 -2.29 23.46
C TRP A 292 -0.42 -2.08 24.87
N ASP A 293 0.00 -2.95 25.79
CA ASP A 293 -0.28 -2.85 27.22
C ASP A 293 -1.77 -2.67 27.58
N ASN A 294 -2.70 -3.21 26.79
CA ASN A 294 -4.14 -3.10 27.12
C ASN A 294 -4.47 -3.74 28.47
N LYS A 295 -3.79 -4.84 28.83
CA LYS A 295 -3.97 -5.52 30.13
C LYS A 295 -3.47 -4.67 31.30
N GLY A 296 -2.33 -4.00 31.16
CA GLY A 296 -1.76 -3.17 32.24
C GLY A 296 -2.45 -1.81 32.37
N SER A 297 -2.89 -1.23 31.25
CA SER A 297 -3.60 0.06 31.21
C SER A 297 -5.10 -0.03 31.49
N GLY A 298 -5.71 -1.18 31.24
CA GLY A 298 -7.18 -1.33 31.24
C GLY A 298 -7.89 -0.68 30.06
N LEU A 299 -7.15 -0.15 29.08
CA LEU A 299 -7.69 0.45 27.86
C LEU A 299 -7.97 -0.62 26.81
N SER A 300 -9.11 -0.50 26.14
CA SER A 300 -9.38 -1.24 24.90
C SER A 300 -8.39 -0.83 23.80
N PRO A 301 -8.23 -1.64 22.73
CA PRO A 301 -7.36 -1.28 21.62
C PRO A 301 -7.69 0.09 20.99
N THR A 302 -8.98 0.42 20.85
CA THR A 302 -9.42 1.71 20.31
C THR A 302 -9.07 2.87 21.25
N GLU A 303 -9.28 2.71 22.56
CA GLU A 303 -8.92 3.73 23.55
C GLU A 303 -7.41 3.95 23.61
N THR A 304 -6.60 2.88 23.57
CA THR A 304 -5.13 2.99 23.46
C THR A 304 -4.72 3.73 22.19
N HIS A 305 -5.36 3.45 21.05
CA HIS A 305 -5.05 4.12 19.80
C HIS A 305 -5.35 5.63 19.88
N LEU A 306 -6.52 6.01 20.40
CA LEU A 306 -6.87 7.42 20.60
C LEU A 306 -5.92 8.12 21.58
N ALA A 307 -5.55 7.46 22.68
CA ALA A 307 -4.58 7.99 23.63
C ALA A 307 -3.19 8.22 22.99
N GLN A 308 -2.75 7.31 22.12
CA GLN A 308 -1.51 7.47 21.37
C GLN A 308 -1.58 8.62 20.36
N ILE A 309 -2.70 8.78 19.64
CA ILE A 309 -2.93 9.90 18.71
C ILE A 309 -2.89 11.23 19.48
N VAL A 310 -3.65 11.34 20.58
CA VAL A 310 -3.72 12.57 21.39
C VAL A 310 -2.36 12.91 22.02
N GLY A 311 -1.66 11.92 22.59
CA GLY A 311 -0.35 12.13 23.20
C GLY A 311 0.73 12.55 22.20
N LEU A 312 0.61 12.14 20.93
CA LEU A 312 1.58 12.47 19.89
C LEU A 312 1.27 13.77 19.13
N LEU A 313 -0.01 14.03 18.86
CA LEU A 313 -0.47 15.04 17.89
C LEU A 313 -1.32 16.14 18.52
N GLY A 314 -1.76 15.97 19.77
CA GLY A 314 -2.58 16.94 20.50
C GLY A 314 -4.08 16.65 20.43
N SER A 315 -4.87 17.63 20.86
CA SER A 315 -6.32 17.49 20.97
C SER A 315 -7.02 17.45 19.62
N PHE A 316 -8.16 16.77 19.57
CA PHE A 316 -9.03 16.77 18.40
C PHE A 316 -9.74 18.13 18.27
N PRO A 317 -9.88 18.68 17.05
CA PRO A 317 -10.70 19.87 16.84
C PRO A 317 -12.16 19.60 17.18
N SER A 318 -12.83 20.56 17.82
CA SER A 318 -14.25 20.45 18.16
C SER A 318 -15.14 20.24 16.93
N SER A 319 -14.79 20.85 15.79
CA SER A 319 -15.48 20.68 14.51
C SER A 319 -15.45 19.24 14.01
N LEU A 320 -14.36 18.51 14.24
CA LEU A 320 -14.22 17.11 13.86
C LEU A 320 -14.97 16.20 14.83
N LEU A 321 -14.85 16.46 16.13
CA LEU A 321 -15.56 15.71 17.18
C LEU A 321 -17.09 15.80 16.98
N ALA A 322 -17.61 16.97 16.60
CA ALA A 322 -19.04 17.18 16.33
C ALA A 322 -19.60 16.32 15.17
N GLN A 323 -18.74 15.86 14.25
CA GLN A 323 -19.14 14.99 13.14
C GLN A 323 -19.08 13.49 13.51
N GLY A 324 -18.37 13.13 14.58
CA GLY A 324 -18.09 11.75 14.93
C GLY A 324 -19.27 11.04 15.57
N THR A 325 -19.82 10.04 14.90
CA THR A 325 -20.90 9.17 15.42
C THR A 325 -20.54 8.39 16.69
N ARG A 326 -19.24 8.25 16.99
CA ARG A 326 -18.72 7.56 18.18
C ARG A 326 -17.98 8.50 19.13
N THR A 327 -18.05 9.81 18.93
CA THR A 327 -17.32 10.80 19.76
C THR A 327 -17.64 10.63 21.24
N GLU A 328 -18.92 10.55 21.61
CA GLU A 328 -19.37 10.44 23.01
C GLU A 328 -18.93 9.14 23.70
N GLN A 329 -18.49 8.13 22.93
CA GLN A 329 -17.94 6.89 23.50
C GLN A 329 -16.53 7.09 24.07
N TYR A 330 -15.81 8.11 23.60
CA TYR A 330 -14.38 8.27 23.88
C TYR A 330 -14.00 9.66 24.42
N PHE A 331 -14.83 10.68 24.19
CA PHE A 331 -14.55 12.06 24.57
C PHE A 331 -15.66 12.64 25.46
N ASP A 332 -15.26 13.51 26.39
CA ASP A 332 -16.18 14.35 27.17
C ASP A 332 -16.71 15.55 26.34
N PRO A 333 -17.72 16.29 26.83
CA PRO A 333 -18.25 17.46 26.14
C PRO A 333 -17.23 18.60 25.91
N GLN A 334 -16.10 18.59 26.61
CA GLN A 334 -15.01 19.56 26.45
C GLN A 334 -13.97 19.10 25.40
N GLY A 335 -14.11 17.89 24.85
CA GLY A 335 -13.23 17.32 23.84
C GLY A 335 -11.98 16.63 24.40
N SER A 336 -11.97 16.30 25.70
CA SER A 336 -10.91 15.50 26.32
C SER A 336 -11.27 14.01 26.32
N LEU A 337 -10.27 13.13 26.24
CA LEU A 337 -10.52 11.68 26.32
C LEU A 337 -11.12 11.31 27.70
N LEU A 338 -12.16 10.48 27.69
CA LEU A 338 -12.77 9.91 28.89
C LEU A 338 -11.79 9.04 29.68
N LYS A 339 -10.89 8.34 28.98
CA LYS A 339 -9.79 7.58 29.57
C LYS A 339 -8.46 8.08 29.00
N GLN A 340 -7.67 8.73 29.84
CA GLN A 340 -6.38 9.30 29.46
C GLN A 340 -5.23 8.38 29.84
N ASP A 341 -4.17 8.43 29.05
CA ASP A 341 -2.89 7.79 29.35
C ASP A 341 -1.75 8.69 28.89
N LEU A 342 -1.09 9.33 29.85
CA LEU A 342 -0.06 10.34 29.60
C LEU A 342 1.27 9.73 29.13
N ARG A 343 1.41 8.38 29.12
CA ARG A 343 2.65 7.70 28.70
C ARG A 343 2.99 7.96 27.23
N TYR A 344 2.02 8.39 26.44
CA TYR A 344 2.19 8.68 25.01
C TYR A 344 2.59 10.12 24.72
N ASN A 345 2.71 11.00 25.72
CA ASN A 345 3.04 12.41 25.53
C ASN A 345 4.47 12.58 24.97
N THR A 346 4.57 12.77 23.65
CA THR A 346 5.84 12.90 22.92
C THR A 346 5.66 13.71 21.65
N THR A 347 6.68 13.76 20.79
CA THR A 347 6.59 14.37 19.46
C THR A 347 7.26 13.48 18.43
N ILE A 348 6.81 13.55 17.16
CA ILE A 348 7.46 12.83 16.05
C ILE A 348 8.96 13.15 15.99
N ALA A 349 9.33 14.43 16.16
CA ALA A 349 10.73 14.84 16.17
C ALA A 349 11.53 14.17 17.31
N ARG A 350 10.94 13.96 18.49
CA ARG A 350 11.59 13.25 19.61
C ARG A 350 11.74 11.76 19.30
N LEU A 351 10.72 11.11 18.76
CA LEU A 351 10.78 9.70 18.36
C LEU A 351 11.88 9.44 17.32
N LEU A 352 12.13 10.41 16.45
CA LEU A 352 13.18 10.33 15.42
C LEU A 352 14.60 10.72 15.92
N LYS A 353 14.76 11.29 17.12
CA LYS A 353 16.08 11.77 17.61
C LYS A 353 17.02 10.64 17.98
N ASP A 354 16.51 9.49 18.37
CA ASP A 354 17.35 8.34 18.77
C ASP A 354 18.13 7.75 17.60
N ARG A 355 17.72 8.04 16.36
CA ARG A 355 18.35 7.49 15.14
C ARG A 355 18.92 8.54 14.21
N TYR A 356 18.38 9.76 14.22
CA TYR A 356 18.76 10.80 13.28
C TYR A 356 19.25 12.05 14.00
N SER A 357 20.16 12.79 13.34
CA SER A 357 20.61 14.08 13.86
C SER A 357 19.41 15.04 13.97
N ARG A 358 19.48 15.97 14.93
CA ARG A 358 18.40 16.95 15.18
C ARG A 358 17.88 17.63 13.91
N ARG A 359 18.79 18.00 13.00
CA ARG A 359 18.43 18.61 11.70
C ARG A 359 17.66 17.64 10.80
N LYS A 360 18.08 16.37 10.70
CA LYS A 360 17.38 15.35 9.91
C LYS A 360 16.01 15.04 10.53
N SER A 361 15.95 14.79 11.84
CA SER A 361 14.71 14.49 12.57
C SER A 361 13.69 15.61 12.40
N SER A 362 14.10 16.87 12.51
CA SER A 362 13.19 18.02 12.37
C SER A 362 12.53 18.09 10.99
N ARG A 363 13.25 17.75 9.93
CA ARG A 363 12.75 17.86 8.55
C ARG A 363 11.89 16.67 8.14
N MET A 364 12.25 15.48 8.63
CA MET A 364 11.40 14.29 8.51
C MET A 364 10.10 14.47 9.29
N ALA A 365 10.18 15.01 10.51
CA ALA A 365 9.01 15.29 11.33
C ALA A 365 8.09 16.33 10.66
N ASP A 366 8.65 17.42 10.10
CA ASP A 366 7.86 18.42 9.36
C ASP A 366 7.06 17.78 8.21
N PHE A 367 7.71 16.93 7.40
CA PHE A 367 7.04 16.18 6.33
C PHE A 367 5.93 15.25 6.86
N LEU A 368 6.23 14.42 7.87
CA LEU A 368 5.27 13.50 8.48
C LEU A 368 4.07 14.25 9.09
N LEU A 369 4.30 15.41 9.72
CA LEU A 369 3.24 16.22 10.32
C LEU A 369 2.28 16.82 9.28
N LYS A 370 2.67 16.93 7.99
CA LYS A 370 1.72 17.29 6.92
C LYS A 370 0.75 16.16 6.58
N MET A 371 1.16 14.92 6.84
CA MET A 371 0.38 13.70 6.59
C MET A 371 -0.45 13.28 7.81
N LEU A 372 0.03 13.61 9.02
CA LEU A 372 -0.54 13.16 10.29
C LEU A 372 -1.29 14.29 11.02
N VAL A 373 -1.93 15.18 10.27
CA VAL A 373 -2.85 16.18 10.85
C VAL A 373 -4.16 15.48 11.22
N ILE A 374 -4.64 15.70 12.45
CA ILE A 374 -5.88 15.09 12.95
C ILE A 374 -7.07 15.53 12.08
N ASP A 375 -7.20 16.82 11.80
CA ASP A 375 -8.21 17.33 10.88
C ASP A 375 -7.90 16.95 9.43
N PRO A 376 -8.69 16.08 8.78
CA PRO A 376 -8.46 15.71 7.38
C PRO A 376 -8.51 16.92 6.43
N ALA A 377 -9.30 17.96 6.74
CA ALA A 377 -9.39 19.16 5.90
C ALA A 377 -8.07 19.96 5.84
N GLN A 378 -7.24 19.84 6.88
CA GLN A 378 -5.92 20.49 6.97
C GLN A 378 -4.77 19.56 6.56
N ARG A 379 -5.03 18.26 6.45
CA ARG A 379 -4.04 17.25 6.02
C ARG A 379 -3.69 17.49 4.56
N TRP A 380 -2.42 17.42 4.20
CA TRP A 380 -2.00 17.69 2.82
C TRP A 380 -2.46 16.60 1.85
N SER A 381 -2.68 16.96 0.58
CA SER A 381 -2.90 16.02 -0.53
C SER A 381 -1.58 15.41 -1.02
N ALA A 382 -1.67 14.37 -1.83
CA ALA A 382 -0.51 13.76 -2.46
C ALA A 382 0.28 14.76 -3.33
N ALA A 383 -0.39 15.54 -4.18
CA ALA A 383 0.22 16.64 -4.94
C ALA A 383 0.99 17.64 -4.05
N GLN A 384 0.40 18.08 -2.94
CA GLN A 384 1.09 19.01 -2.02
C GLN A 384 2.33 18.37 -1.38
N LEU A 385 2.28 17.09 -1.04
CA LEU A 385 3.41 16.36 -0.44
C LEU A 385 4.57 16.15 -1.42
N LEU A 386 4.27 15.96 -2.72
CA LEU A 386 5.28 15.86 -3.78
C LEU A 386 6.17 17.12 -3.87
N GLU A 387 5.60 18.28 -3.56
CA GLU A 387 6.30 19.57 -3.55
C GLU A 387 7.07 19.85 -2.26
N HIS A 388 6.96 18.99 -1.25
CA HIS A 388 7.56 19.25 0.04
C HIS A 388 9.11 19.27 -0.04
N PRO A 389 9.80 20.29 0.54
CA PRO A 389 11.25 20.45 0.39
C PRO A 389 12.06 19.25 0.85
N TRP A 390 11.64 18.57 1.91
CA TRP A 390 12.34 17.35 2.38
C TRP A 390 12.35 16.23 1.34
N LEU A 391 11.32 16.11 0.50
CA LEU A 391 11.23 15.06 -0.51
C LEU A 391 12.01 15.41 -1.79
N ARG A 392 12.13 16.70 -2.10
CA ARG A 392 12.84 17.22 -3.28
C ARG A 392 14.37 17.26 -3.14
N GLU A 393 14.88 17.07 -1.93
CA GLU A 393 16.31 16.85 -1.63
C GLU A 393 16.76 15.41 -1.86
#